data_AF-A0A512RE88-F1
#
_entry.id   AF-A0A512RE88-F1
#
_cell.length_a   1.000
_cell.length_b   1.000
_cell.length_c   1.000
_cell.angle_alpha   90.00
_cell.angle_beta   90.00
_cell.angle_gamma   90.00
#
_symmetry.space_group_name_H-M   'P 1'
#
loop_
_entity.id
_entity.type
_entity.pdbx_description
1 polymer ?
#
loop_
_entity_poly.entity_id
_entity_poly.type
_entity_poly.pdbx_seq_one_letter_code
_entity_poly.pdbx_strand_id
1 'polypeptide(L)'
;MMQIRNISQERFRVIVEDTFDRLYASLSLLCRDRQQCEDIMQEAYIRLWKNMEQVKDDHAVLALLKCYARNIFLDEVRKAARRQTSLSLDAAEPVADVPENYIENRELHTAIQTAINKLPRQQQIIFRLHKEHAMSYKQISAEMNIGTGTIEVQMNRALKSLKNNLAHLQPRREEV
;
A
#
# COMPACT_ATOMS: atom_id res chain seq x y z
N MET A 1 -27.58 13.88 -26.34
CA MET A 1 -26.51 14.09 -25.32
C MET A 1 -26.83 13.55 -23.93
N MET A 2 -28.10 13.33 -23.54
CA MET A 2 -28.46 12.90 -22.17
C MET A 2 -28.24 11.41 -21.88
N GLN A 3 -28.29 10.53 -22.89
CA GLN A 3 -28.08 9.08 -22.71
C GLN A 3 -26.60 8.68 -22.46
N ILE A 4 -25.63 9.34 -23.09
CA ILE A 4 -24.21 8.99 -22.97
C ILE A 4 -23.68 9.30 -21.56
N ARG A 5 -24.11 10.42 -20.96
CA ARG A 5 -23.77 10.78 -19.57
C ARG A 5 -24.35 9.81 -18.53
N ASN A 6 -25.45 9.14 -18.86
CA ASN A 6 -26.10 8.21 -17.94
C ASN A 6 -25.40 6.84 -17.95
N ILE A 7 -24.98 6.37 -19.14
CA ILE A 7 -24.23 5.11 -19.30
C ILE A 7 -22.84 5.20 -18.64
N SER A 8 -22.17 6.36 -18.72
CA SER A 8 -20.86 6.53 -18.06
C SER A 8 -20.96 6.55 -16.53
N GLN A 9 -22.04 7.13 -15.98
CA GLN A 9 -22.32 7.11 -14.54
C GLN A 9 -22.58 5.71 -14.01
N GLU A 10 -23.44 4.94 -14.68
CA GLU A 10 -23.76 3.58 -14.25
C GLU A 10 -22.53 2.66 -14.35
N ARG A 11 -21.76 2.76 -15.45
CA ARG A 11 -20.50 2.02 -15.58
C ARG A 11 -19.52 2.35 -14.47
N PHE A 12 -19.37 3.62 -14.11
CA PHE A 12 -18.48 4.04 -13.02
C PHE A 12 -18.93 3.53 -11.67
N ARG A 13 -20.24 3.53 -11.42
CA ARG A 13 -20.80 2.97 -10.19
C ARG A 13 -20.45 1.50 -10.03
N VAL A 14 -20.67 0.69 -11.08
CA VAL A 14 -20.32 -0.75 -11.07
C VAL A 14 -18.82 -0.94 -10.80
N ILE A 15 -17.96 -0.15 -11.44
CA ILE A 15 -16.52 -0.21 -11.19
C ILE A 15 -16.19 0.09 -9.73
N VAL A 16 -16.79 1.12 -9.13
CA VAL A 16 -16.52 1.48 -7.74
C VAL A 16 -16.95 0.34 -6.82
N GLU A 17 -18.18 -0.17 -6.99
CA GLU A 17 -18.71 -1.29 -6.21
C GLU A 17 -17.81 -2.54 -6.32
N ASP A 18 -17.31 -2.86 -7.52
CA ASP A 18 -16.45 -4.04 -7.74
C ASP A 18 -15.01 -3.87 -7.23
N THR A 19 -14.51 -2.65 -7.12
CA THR A 19 -13.08 -2.39 -6.85
C THR A 19 -12.79 -1.84 -5.47
N PHE A 20 -13.79 -1.27 -4.77
CA PHE A 20 -13.59 -0.52 -3.53
C PHE A 20 -12.85 -1.34 -2.47
N ASP A 21 -13.39 -2.51 -2.09
CA ASP A 21 -12.80 -3.33 -1.03
C ASP A 21 -11.39 -3.81 -1.38
N ARG A 22 -11.17 -4.17 -2.65
CA ARG A 22 -9.86 -4.66 -3.13
C ARG A 22 -8.82 -3.53 -3.18
N LEU A 23 -9.25 -2.32 -3.51
CA LEU A 23 -8.38 -1.15 -3.50
C LEU A 23 -8.07 -0.72 -2.06
N TYR A 24 -9.08 -0.71 -1.18
CA TYR A 24 -8.92 -0.41 0.24
C TYR A 24 -8.00 -1.41 0.93
N ALA A 25 -8.21 -2.72 0.73
CA ALA A 25 -7.34 -3.75 1.27
C ALA A 25 -5.88 -3.56 0.82
N SER A 26 -5.66 -3.22 -0.45
CA SER A 26 -4.31 -2.94 -0.95
C SER A 26 -3.68 -1.67 -0.36
N LEU A 27 -4.47 -0.62 -0.10
CA LEU A 27 -3.94 0.66 0.40
C LEU A 27 -3.83 0.70 1.91
N SER A 28 -4.71 0.02 2.65
CA SER A 28 -4.71 -0.01 4.12
C SER A 28 -3.39 -0.51 4.70
N LEU A 29 -2.68 -1.36 3.96
CA LEU A 29 -1.33 -1.79 4.27
C LEU A 29 -0.29 -0.64 4.22
N LEU A 30 -0.53 0.34 3.35
CA LEU A 30 0.33 1.51 3.15
C LEU A 30 -0.12 2.74 3.94
N CYS A 31 -1.41 2.98 4.16
CA CYS A 31 -1.92 4.17 4.87
C CYS A 31 -1.59 4.14 6.36
N ARG A 32 -1.65 5.30 7.00
CA ARG A 32 -1.48 5.43 8.46
C ARG A 32 -2.80 5.22 9.21
N ASP A 33 -3.90 5.61 8.60
CA ASP A 33 -5.24 5.57 9.15
C ASP A 33 -6.26 5.39 8.02
N ARG A 34 -7.51 5.13 8.41
CA ARG A 34 -8.62 4.96 7.47
C ARG A 34 -8.86 6.22 6.62
N GLN A 35 -8.76 7.40 7.22
CA GLN A 35 -9.04 8.68 6.54
C GLN A 35 -8.08 8.90 5.37
N GLN A 36 -6.78 8.72 5.59
CA GLN A 36 -5.76 8.82 4.55
C GLN A 36 -6.06 7.87 3.39
N CYS A 37 -6.49 6.65 3.71
CA CYS A 37 -6.85 5.67 2.68
C CYS A 37 -8.06 6.08 1.87
N GLU A 38 -9.12 6.56 2.52
CA GLU A 38 -10.31 7.07 1.85
C GLU A 38 -10.00 8.28 0.97
N ASP A 39 -9.19 9.23 1.44
CA ASP A 39 -8.77 10.41 0.69
C ASP A 39 -7.99 10.01 -0.58
N ILE A 40 -7.03 9.08 -0.45
CA ILE A 40 -6.24 8.56 -1.58
C ILE A 40 -7.15 7.83 -2.59
N MET A 41 -8.06 6.98 -2.11
CA MET A 41 -9.00 6.25 -2.96
C MET A 41 -9.92 7.21 -3.72
N GLN A 42 -10.46 8.23 -3.04
CA GLN A 42 -11.33 9.22 -3.64
C GLN A 42 -10.63 9.94 -4.79
N GLU A 43 -9.39 10.40 -4.59
CA GLU A 43 -8.60 11.04 -5.65
C GLU A 43 -8.29 10.06 -6.80
N ALA A 44 -8.01 8.78 -6.51
CA ALA A 44 -7.80 7.76 -7.54
C ALA A 44 -9.06 7.55 -8.40
N TYR A 45 -10.24 7.48 -7.78
CA TYR A 45 -11.52 7.37 -8.49
C TYR A 45 -11.87 8.63 -9.29
N ILE A 46 -11.55 9.83 -8.78
CA ILE A 46 -11.71 11.09 -9.52
C ILE A 46 -10.83 11.08 -10.78
N ARG A 47 -9.58 10.60 -10.68
CA ARG A 47 -8.69 10.45 -11.84
C ARG A 47 -9.20 9.42 -12.84
N LEU A 48 -9.75 8.32 -12.35
CA LEU A 48 -10.39 7.33 -13.21
C LEU A 48 -11.59 7.92 -13.95
N TRP A 49 -12.49 8.62 -13.25
CA TRP A 49 -13.66 9.27 -13.82
C TRP A 49 -13.28 10.23 -14.97
N LYS A 50 -12.24 11.04 -14.78
CA LYS A 50 -11.72 11.97 -15.81
C LYS A 50 -11.19 11.26 -17.06
N ASN A 51 -10.75 10.01 -16.94
CA ASN A 51 -10.18 9.23 -18.05
C ASN A 51 -11.06 8.02 -18.44
N MET A 52 -12.29 7.96 -17.93
CA MET A 52 -13.19 6.81 -18.03
C MET A 52 -13.49 6.39 -19.47
N GLU A 53 -13.57 7.37 -20.38
CA GLU A 53 -13.82 7.14 -21.81
C GLU A 53 -12.65 6.45 -22.53
N GLN A 54 -11.43 6.56 -21.98
CA GLN A 54 -10.23 5.95 -22.55
C GLN A 54 -10.00 4.52 -22.05
N VAL A 55 -10.65 4.15 -20.94
CA VAL A 55 -10.61 2.80 -20.39
C VAL A 55 -11.51 1.90 -21.24
N LYS A 56 -10.89 1.04 -22.04
CA LYS A 56 -11.59 0.08 -22.92
C LYS A 56 -11.73 -1.32 -22.32
N ASP A 57 -10.93 -1.63 -21.30
CA ASP A 57 -10.88 -2.94 -20.66
C ASP A 57 -11.10 -2.77 -19.16
N ASP A 58 -12.24 -3.28 -18.67
CA ASP A 58 -12.62 -3.20 -17.27
C ASP A 58 -11.73 -4.11 -16.39
N HIS A 59 -11.11 -5.16 -16.94
CA HIS A 59 -10.19 -6.02 -16.19
C HIS A 59 -8.89 -5.30 -15.80
N ALA A 60 -8.50 -4.28 -16.57
CA ALA A 60 -7.32 -3.47 -16.28
C ALA A 60 -7.59 -2.37 -15.23
N VAL A 61 -8.85 -2.08 -14.90
CA VAL A 61 -9.24 -0.92 -14.07
C VAL A 61 -8.70 -1.02 -12.66
N LEU A 62 -8.76 -2.19 -12.03
CA LEU A 62 -8.22 -2.37 -10.68
C LEU A 62 -6.70 -2.12 -10.66
N ALA A 63 -5.97 -2.60 -11.67
CA ALA A 63 -4.53 -2.36 -11.79
C ALA A 63 -4.23 -0.86 -11.99
N LEU A 64 -5.03 -0.17 -12.81
CA LEU A 64 -4.92 1.26 -13.04
C LEU A 64 -5.20 2.07 -11.76
N LEU A 65 -6.27 1.73 -11.03
CA LEU A 65 -6.60 2.33 -9.74
C LEU A 65 -5.49 2.13 -8.71
N LYS A 66 -4.91 0.92 -8.61
CA LYS A 66 -3.76 0.66 -7.75
C LYS A 66 -2.55 1.52 -8.15
N CYS A 67 -2.31 1.73 -9.44
CA CYS A 67 -1.26 2.63 -9.92
C CYS A 67 -1.54 4.10 -9.53
N TYR A 68 -2.75 4.60 -9.74
CA TYR A 68 -3.12 5.96 -9.35
C TYR A 68 -2.98 6.16 -7.84
N ALA A 69 -3.57 5.27 -7.05
CA ALA A 69 -3.55 5.36 -5.59
C ALA A 69 -2.11 5.28 -5.03
N ARG A 70 -1.28 4.37 -5.56
CA ARG A 70 0.15 4.31 -5.19
C ARG A 70 0.87 5.62 -5.51
N ASN A 71 0.65 6.19 -6.70
CA ASN A 71 1.29 7.45 -7.07
C ASN A 71 0.87 8.61 -6.16
N ILE A 72 -0.42 8.69 -5.81
CA ILE A 72 -0.96 9.68 -4.87
C ILE A 72 -0.32 9.50 -3.49
N PHE A 73 -0.28 8.26 -2.98
CA PHE A 73 0.38 7.94 -1.71
C PHE A 73 1.87 8.36 -1.71
N LEU A 74 2.61 8.06 -2.79
CA LEU A 74 4.01 8.44 -2.90
C LEU A 74 4.19 9.97 -2.96
N ASP A 75 3.27 10.70 -3.61
CA ASP A 75 3.26 12.16 -3.57
C ASP A 75 3.10 12.70 -2.14
N GLU A 76 2.26 12.08 -1.30
CA GLU A 76 2.11 12.44 0.10
C GLU A 76 3.35 12.11 0.93
N VAL A 77 3.92 10.91 0.74
CA VAL A 77 5.17 10.51 1.40
C VAL A 77 6.29 11.47 1.05
N ARG A 78 6.41 11.91 -0.21
CA ARG A 78 7.36 12.94 -0.63
C ARG A 78 7.15 14.27 0.10
N LYS A 79 5.90 14.70 0.27
CA LYS A 79 5.58 15.92 1.02
C LYS A 79 5.96 15.79 2.50
N ALA A 80 5.73 14.62 3.10
CA ALA A 80 6.09 14.35 4.50
C ALA A 80 7.61 14.26 4.70
N ALA A 81 8.32 13.54 3.83
CA ALA A 81 9.78 13.40 3.89
C ALA A 81 10.49 14.77 3.80
N ARG A 82 10.04 15.66 2.92
CA ARG A 82 10.55 17.04 2.84
C ARG A 82 10.36 17.85 4.13
N ARG A 83 9.33 17.53 4.93
CA ARG A 83 9.09 18.17 6.23
C ARG A 83 9.92 17.53 7.35
N GLN A 84 10.23 16.24 7.24
CA GLN A 84 11.03 15.51 8.23
C GLN A 84 12.54 15.75 8.11
N THR A 85 13.05 16.29 7.00
CA THR A 85 14.48 16.68 6.89
C THR A 85 14.90 17.75 7.92
N SER A 86 13.98 18.35 8.67
CA SER A 86 14.28 19.27 9.79
C SER A 86 14.13 18.68 11.19
N LEU A 87 13.53 17.50 11.39
CA LEU A 87 13.30 16.93 12.72
C LEU A 87 13.38 15.41 12.70
N SER A 88 14.35 14.89 13.46
CA SER A 88 14.57 13.46 13.67
C SER A 88 13.41 12.84 14.47
N LEU A 89 12.74 11.87 13.85
CA LEU A 89 12.14 10.64 14.38
C LEU A 89 11.63 10.65 15.84
N ASP A 90 10.32 10.71 16.02
CA ASP A 90 9.56 9.67 16.75
C ASP A 90 8.05 9.94 16.67
N ALA A 91 7.30 9.01 16.09
CA ALA A 91 5.86 8.84 16.31
C ALA A 91 5.43 7.50 15.69
N ALA A 92 5.31 6.48 16.52
CA ALA A 92 4.57 5.27 16.17
C ALA A 92 3.10 5.53 16.50
N GLU A 93 2.27 5.73 15.48
CA GLU A 93 0.82 5.65 15.61
C GLU A 93 0.34 4.26 15.15
N PRO A 94 -0.58 3.62 15.89
CA PRO A 94 -1.12 2.33 15.51
C PRO A 94 -2.05 2.47 14.30
N VAL A 95 -1.79 1.68 13.25
CA VAL A 95 -2.60 1.64 12.03
C VAL A 95 -3.79 0.70 12.20
N ALA A 96 -4.97 1.17 11.80
CA ALA A 96 -6.28 0.53 11.92
C ALA A 96 -6.42 -0.82 11.17
N ASP A 97 -7.35 -1.64 11.66
CA ASP A 97 -7.68 -3.01 11.20
C ASP A 97 -7.89 -3.12 9.69
N VAL A 98 -7.24 -4.14 9.10
CA VAL A 98 -7.27 -4.49 7.68
C VAL A 98 -8.37 -5.56 7.44
N PRO A 99 -9.26 -5.42 6.44
CA PRO A 99 -10.24 -6.44 6.10
C PRO A 99 -9.57 -7.69 5.53
N GLU A 100 -9.94 -8.82 6.10
CA GLU A 100 -9.30 -10.11 5.93
C GLU A 100 -9.91 -10.87 4.75
N ASN A 101 -9.19 -11.03 3.64
CA ASN A 101 -9.53 -12.00 2.59
C ASN A 101 -8.34 -12.30 1.65
N TYR A 102 -7.62 -13.39 1.91
CA TYR A 102 -7.31 -14.41 0.91
C TYR A 102 -6.85 -15.69 1.62
N ILE A 103 -7.58 -16.78 1.39
CA ILE A 103 -7.43 -18.07 2.06
C ILE A 103 -6.23 -18.79 1.44
N GLU A 104 -5.08 -18.68 2.10
CA GLU A 104 -4.10 -19.76 2.22
C GLU A 104 -3.19 -19.43 3.42
N ASN A 105 -3.29 -20.25 4.46
CA ASN A 105 -2.58 -20.13 5.74
C ASN A 105 -2.89 -18.84 6.54
N ARG A 106 -4.18 -18.60 6.88
CA ARG A 106 -4.65 -17.41 7.62
C ARG A 106 -3.80 -17.08 8.83
N GLU A 107 -3.43 -18.07 9.64
CA GLU A 107 -2.64 -17.82 10.86
C GLU A 107 -1.26 -17.27 10.54
N LEU A 108 -0.56 -17.86 9.56
CA LEU A 108 0.74 -17.40 9.11
C LEU A 108 0.65 -16.02 8.44
N HIS A 109 -0.35 -15.82 7.56
CA HIS A 109 -0.57 -14.55 6.89
C HIS A 109 -0.86 -13.43 7.89
N THR A 110 -1.80 -13.66 8.80
CA THR A 110 -2.17 -12.71 9.85
C THR A 110 -0.98 -12.42 10.76
N ALA A 111 -0.20 -13.43 11.17
CA ALA A 111 1.01 -13.19 11.95
C ALA A 111 2.06 -12.36 11.21
N ILE A 112 2.26 -12.60 9.92
CA ILE A 112 3.15 -11.80 9.07
C ILE A 112 2.66 -10.34 9.01
N GLN A 113 1.36 -10.12 8.75
CA GLN A 113 0.80 -8.77 8.70
C GLN A 113 0.90 -8.05 10.04
N THR A 114 0.61 -8.73 11.15
CA THR A 114 0.78 -8.19 12.50
C THR A 114 2.24 -7.81 12.76
N ALA A 115 3.20 -8.64 12.37
CA ALA A 115 4.62 -8.35 12.53
C ALA A 115 5.06 -7.15 11.69
N ILE A 116 4.56 -7.01 10.45
CA ILE A 116 4.83 -5.85 9.59
C ILE A 116 4.23 -4.57 10.19
N ASN A 117 3.02 -4.64 10.75
CA ASN A 117 2.35 -3.48 11.35
C ASN A 117 3.00 -3.02 12.66
N LYS A 118 3.82 -3.87 13.31
CA LYS A 118 4.65 -3.48 14.46
C LYS A 118 5.96 -2.78 14.07
N LEU A 119 6.30 -2.73 12.78
CA LEU A 119 7.51 -2.04 12.33
C LEU A 119 7.34 -0.52 12.46
N PRO A 120 8.43 0.23 12.71
CA PRO A 120 8.44 1.67 12.53
C PRO A 120 7.93 2.04 11.14
N ARG A 121 7.13 3.12 11.05
CA ARG A 121 6.40 3.52 9.84
C ARG A 121 7.25 3.53 8.57
N GLN A 122 8.47 4.09 8.66
CA GLN A 122 9.39 4.16 7.51
C GLN A 122 9.85 2.77 7.04
N GLN A 123 10.07 1.83 7.97
CA GLN A 123 10.45 0.45 7.66
C GLN A 123 9.29 -0.31 7.01
N GLN A 124 8.07 -0.14 7.54
CA GLN A 124 6.85 -0.71 6.99
C GLN A 124 6.65 -0.28 5.53
N ILE A 125 6.72 1.03 5.25
CA ILE A 125 6.55 1.58 3.90
C ILE A 125 7.62 1.02 2.95
N ILE A 126 8.90 1.08 3.33
CA ILE A 126 10.01 0.57 2.49
C ILE A 126 9.84 -0.93 2.21
N PHE A 127 9.47 -1.72 3.23
CA PHE A 127 9.26 -3.16 3.09
C PHE A 127 8.13 -3.46 2.10
N ARG A 128 6.95 -2.83 2.27
CA ARG A 128 5.80 -3.06 1.39
C ARG A 128 6.04 -2.58 -0.04
N LEU A 129 6.65 -1.41 -0.24
CA LEU A 129 7.01 -0.93 -1.57
C LEU A 129 7.94 -1.91 -2.31
N HIS A 130 8.89 -2.52 -1.59
CA HIS A 130 9.79 -3.50 -2.19
C HIS A 130 9.11 -4.86 -2.43
N LYS A 131 8.43 -5.41 -1.42
CA LYS A 131 7.91 -6.80 -1.45
C LYS A 131 6.57 -6.93 -2.12
N GLU A 132 5.66 -5.97 -1.94
CA GLU A 132 4.29 -6.03 -2.45
C GLU A 132 4.14 -5.24 -3.77
N HIS A 133 4.93 -4.17 -3.94
CA HIS A 133 4.90 -3.35 -5.15
C HIS A 133 6.10 -3.55 -6.09
N ALA A 134 6.95 -4.54 -5.79
CA ALA A 134 8.11 -4.93 -6.61
C ALA A 134 9.07 -3.77 -6.98
N MET A 135 9.15 -2.73 -6.14
CA MET A 135 10.03 -1.60 -6.40
C MET A 135 11.47 -1.93 -5.99
N SER A 136 12.42 -1.56 -6.84
CA SER A 136 13.85 -1.62 -6.52
C SER A 136 14.22 -0.57 -5.48
N TYR A 137 15.32 -0.78 -4.75
CA TYR A 137 15.81 0.21 -3.79
C TYR A 137 16.13 1.56 -4.44
N LYS A 138 16.56 1.57 -5.71
CA LYS A 138 16.77 2.79 -6.49
C LYS A 138 15.46 3.54 -6.74
N GLN A 139 14.39 2.83 -7.12
CA GLN A 139 13.07 3.43 -7.30
C GLN A 139 12.52 3.95 -5.98
N ILE A 140 12.63 3.20 -4.89
CA ILE A 140 12.16 3.65 -3.56
C ILE A 140 12.97 4.87 -3.11
N SER A 141 14.29 4.88 -3.31
CA SER A 141 15.16 6.03 -3.00
C SER A 141 14.74 7.28 -3.76
N ALA A 142 14.51 7.16 -5.07
CA ALA A 142 14.04 8.28 -5.90
C ALA A 142 12.65 8.76 -5.47
N GLU A 143 11.72 7.83 -5.20
CA GLU A 143 10.37 8.17 -4.79
C GLU A 143 10.28 8.78 -3.41
N MET A 144 11.08 8.32 -2.44
CA MET A 144 11.05 8.84 -1.07
C MET A 144 12.05 10.00 -0.84
N ASN A 145 12.90 10.31 -1.83
CA ASN A 145 13.99 11.27 -1.75
C ASN A 145 14.93 11.04 -0.54
N ILE A 146 15.30 9.78 -0.31
CA ILE A 146 16.24 9.35 0.74
C ILE A 146 17.32 8.48 0.13
N GLY A 147 18.54 8.53 0.68
CA GLY A 147 19.69 7.80 0.13
C GLY A 147 19.45 6.28 0.08
N THR A 148 19.95 5.63 -0.97
CA THR A 148 19.86 4.16 -1.14
C THR A 148 20.45 3.40 0.05
N GLY A 149 21.55 3.90 0.65
CA GLY A 149 22.11 3.34 1.88
C GLY A 149 21.13 3.39 3.06
N THR A 150 20.32 4.44 3.17
CA THR A 150 19.24 4.53 4.17
C THR A 150 18.15 3.49 3.90
N ILE A 151 17.78 3.28 2.64
CA ILE A 151 16.82 2.23 2.24
C ILE A 151 17.33 0.85 2.67
N GLU A 152 18.60 0.54 2.38
CA GLU A 152 19.23 -0.73 2.75
C GLU A 152 19.26 -0.94 4.26
N VAL A 153 19.66 0.08 5.03
CA VAL A 153 19.68 0.02 6.49
C VAL A 153 18.27 -0.21 7.05
N GLN A 154 17.27 0.53 6.57
CA GLN A 154 15.89 0.37 7.04
C GLN A 154 15.31 -0.99 6.65
N MET A 155 15.62 -1.49 5.45
CA MET A 155 15.20 -2.83 5.03
C MET A 155 15.84 -3.92 5.88
N ASN A 156 17.15 -3.82 6.16
CA ASN A 156 17.84 -4.77 7.04
C ASN A 156 17.24 -4.78 8.46
N ARG A 157 16.89 -3.60 8.99
CA ARG A 157 16.19 -3.48 10.28
C ARG A 157 14.81 -4.12 10.25
N ALA A 158 14.04 -3.87 9.19
CA ALA A 158 12.72 -4.49 8.98
C ALA A 158 12.83 -6.02 8.97
N LEU A 159 13.71 -6.59 8.14
CA LEU A 159 13.92 -8.04 8.03
C LEU A 159 14.37 -8.67 9.35
N LYS A 160 15.26 -8.01 10.10
CA LYS A 160 15.69 -8.48 11.42
C LYS A 160 14.53 -8.50 12.42
N SER A 161 13.72 -7.45 12.45
CA SER A 161 12.53 -7.38 13.31
C SER A 161 11.50 -8.44 12.95
N LEU A 162 11.20 -8.62 11.65
CA LEU A 162 10.29 -9.65 11.17
C LEU A 162 10.77 -11.06 11.53
N LYS A 163 12.07 -11.36 11.32
CA LYS A 163 12.66 -12.65 11.69
C LYS A 163 12.47 -12.95 13.18
N ASN A 164 12.70 -11.97 14.05
CA ASN A 164 12.55 -12.16 15.49
C ASN A 164 11.10 -12.36 15.89
N ASN A 165 10.17 -11.56 15.33
CA ASN A 165 8.75 -11.67 15.64
C ASN A 165 8.13 -12.97 15.12
N LEU A 166 8.62 -13.51 14.00
CA LEU A 166 8.07 -14.71 13.36
C LEU A 166 8.86 -15.99 13.68
N ALA A 167 9.91 -15.92 14.50
CA ALA A 167 10.76 -17.07 14.82
C ALA A 167 9.99 -18.26 15.42
N HIS A 168 8.93 -17.98 16.18
CA HIS A 168 8.07 -18.99 16.80
C HIS A 168 7.14 -19.72 15.82
N LEU A 169 7.03 -19.24 14.58
CA LEU A 169 6.17 -19.81 13.52
C LEU A 169 6.97 -20.61 12.49
N GLN A 170 8.30 -20.66 12.60
CA GLN A 170 9.08 -21.54 11.75
C GLN A 170 8.86 -22.98 12.22
N PRO A 171 8.31 -23.88 11.38
CA PRO A 171 8.32 -25.30 11.73
C PRO A 171 9.78 -25.69 11.98
N ARG A 172 10.06 -26.31 13.12
CA ARG A 172 11.32 -27.00 13.37
C ARG A 172 11.59 -27.82 12.13
N ARG A 173 12.66 -27.49 11.38
CA ARG A 173 13.15 -28.39 10.35
C ARG A 173 13.55 -29.65 11.10
N GLU A 174 12.72 -30.68 11.03
CA GLU A 174 13.12 -32.02 11.40
C GLU A 174 14.24 -32.38 10.43
N GLU A 175 15.47 -32.34 10.95
CA GLU A 175 16.64 -32.88 10.28
C GLU A 175 16.41 -34.39 10.16
N VAL A 176 16.25 -34.86 8.92
CA VAL A 176 16.31 -36.28 8.55
C VAL A 176 17.71 -36.59 8.08
#